data_AF-A0A2G6E9Q9-F1
#
_entry.id   AF-A0A2G6E9Q9-F1
#
_cell.length_a   1.000
_cell.length_b   1.000
_cell.length_c   1.000
_cell.angle_alpha   90.00
_cell.angle_beta   90.00
_cell.angle_gamma   90.00
#
_symmetry.space_group_name_H-M   'P 1'
#
loop_
_entity.id
_entity.type
_entity.pdbx_description
1 polymer ?
#
loop_
_entity_poly.entity_id
_entity_poly.type
_entity_poly.pdbx_seq_one_letter_code
_entity_poly.pdbx_strand_id
1 'polypeptide(L)'
;MCLVMTLDFSIMNTTTHDVHSRSEHVSELNVLKDGILADYQRGDIFLRDARVTLQFPMMLVRHGQTDGNLRRTFQGQIDGPENQLNALGRVQAQEAAKQVYECLAELSGPALKEFAVSGRLRILSSPLTRAQDTCRAFTDYFERRSGVALKATLENRLTEMFFGAIEGKSTEEIDDEKLRGDTLRFREQDALVDWQGSGESFLDVMYRSKELLEQLNAEWADKGVLAVAFAHGTLINALRSVVGDKKLIGDNGLIAFRNDIVENAKPFWLGNSELLAQSVTAHLLERGTH
;
A
#
# COMPACT_ATOMS: atom_id res chain seq x y z
N MET A 1 -8.72 -44.60 39.34
CA MET A 1 -9.85 -44.35 38.42
C MET A 1 -9.70 -42.94 37.89
N CYS A 2 -9.09 -42.81 36.71
CA CYS A 2 -8.81 -41.54 36.06
C CYS A 2 -9.93 -41.30 35.04
N LEU A 3 -10.64 -40.16 35.13
CA LEU A 3 -11.70 -39.80 34.21
C LEU A 3 -11.07 -39.01 33.05
N VAL A 4 -11.00 -39.63 31.88
CA VAL A 4 -10.54 -39.00 30.63
C VAL A 4 -11.76 -38.35 29.97
N MET A 5 -11.79 -37.02 29.91
CA MET A 5 -12.70 -36.28 29.03
C MET A 5 -11.97 -35.98 27.72
N THR A 6 -12.30 -36.73 26.67
CA THR A 6 -12.00 -36.37 25.29
C THR A 6 -13.07 -35.40 24.79
N LEU A 7 -12.67 -34.17 24.46
CA LEU A 7 -13.50 -33.22 23.72
C LEU A 7 -13.13 -33.32 22.24
N ASP A 8 -14.09 -33.76 21.43
CA ASP A 8 -14.01 -33.83 19.98
C ASP A 8 -13.86 -32.43 19.37
N PHE A 9 -12.78 -32.21 18.63
CA PHE A 9 -12.63 -31.10 17.70
C PHE A 9 -13.35 -31.46 16.39
N SER A 10 -14.64 -31.10 16.29
CA SER A 10 -15.31 -31.06 14.98
C SER A 10 -14.88 -29.79 14.24
N ILE A 11 -14.07 -30.00 13.22
CA ILE A 11 -13.70 -28.99 12.21
C ILE A 11 -14.98 -28.62 11.46
N MET A 12 -15.54 -27.44 11.74
CA MET A 12 -16.59 -26.87 10.90
C MET A 12 -15.95 -26.41 9.59
N ASN A 13 -16.22 -27.21 8.57
CA ASN A 13 -15.94 -26.99 7.17
C ASN A 13 -16.71 -25.74 6.69
N THR A 14 -16.08 -24.56 6.72
CA THR A 14 -16.61 -23.38 6.05
C THR A 14 -16.35 -23.49 4.56
N THR A 15 -17.43 -23.69 3.85
CA THR A 15 -17.62 -23.64 2.40
C THR A 15 -16.67 -22.67 1.69
N THR A 16 -15.79 -23.25 0.86
CA THR A 16 -15.18 -22.58 -0.28
C THR A 16 -16.29 -22.07 -1.20
N HIS A 17 -16.65 -20.79 -1.07
CA HIS A 17 -17.43 -20.10 -2.07
C HIS A 17 -16.56 -19.86 -3.30
N ASP A 18 -16.61 -20.85 -4.18
CA ASP A 18 -16.54 -20.81 -5.63
C ASP A 18 -16.10 -19.48 -6.29
N VAL A 19 -14.80 -19.38 -6.55
CA VAL A 19 -14.19 -18.34 -7.39
C VAL A 19 -14.56 -18.54 -8.89
N HIS A 20 -15.21 -19.65 -9.28
CA HIS A 20 -15.52 -19.94 -10.69
C HIS A 20 -16.88 -19.41 -11.19
N SER A 21 -17.78 -18.94 -10.31
CA SER A 21 -19.11 -18.46 -10.74
C SER A 21 -19.17 -17.01 -11.25
N ARG A 22 -18.09 -16.23 -11.17
CA ARG A 22 -18.07 -14.81 -11.60
C ARG A 22 -17.89 -14.60 -13.11
N SER A 23 -17.75 -15.67 -13.91
CA SER A 23 -17.29 -15.59 -15.31
C SER A 23 -18.38 -15.56 -16.39
N GLU A 24 -19.67 -15.70 -16.07
CA GLU A 24 -20.71 -15.99 -17.10
C GLU A 24 -21.69 -14.85 -17.48
N HIS A 25 -21.48 -13.63 -17.00
CA HIS A 25 -22.18 -12.46 -17.56
C HIS A 25 -21.18 -11.41 -18.02
N VAL A 26 -20.99 -11.31 -19.33
CA VAL A 26 -20.36 -10.13 -19.93
C VAL A 26 -21.43 -9.04 -19.93
N SER A 27 -21.48 -8.29 -18.82
CA SER A 27 -22.09 -6.96 -18.77
C SER A 27 -21.45 -6.06 -19.84
N GLU A 28 -22.15 -5.01 -20.27
CA GLU A 28 -21.56 -3.97 -21.10
C GLU A 28 -20.42 -3.30 -20.32
N LEU A 29 -19.19 -3.77 -20.56
CA LEU A 29 -18.00 -3.16 -19.98
C LEU A 29 -17.79 -1.79 -20.62
N ASN A 30 -17.69 -0.79 -19.77
CA ASN A 30 -17.41 0.57 -20.19
C ASN A 30 -15.89 0.78 -20.25
N VAL A 31 -15.39 1.33 -21.35
CA VAL A 31 -13.99 1.72 -21.47
C VAL A 31 -13.81 3.09 -20.84
N LEU A 32 -13.04 3.15 -19.77
CA LEU A 32 -12.71 4.38 -19.06
C LEU A 32 -11.37 4.95 -19.53
N LYS A 33 -10.97 6.08 -18.93
CA LYS A 33 -9.65 6.69 -19.11
C LYS A 33 -8.56 5.65 -18.83
N ASP A 34 -7.43 5.82 -19.52
CA ASP A 34 -6.27 4.93 -19.41
C ASP A 34 -6.62 3.47 -19.75
N GLY A 35 -7.71 3.21 -20.50
CA GLY A 35 -8.09 1.87 -20.95
C GLY A 35 -8.50 0.92 -19.82
N ILE A 36 -8.85 1.43 -18.64
CA ILE A 36 -9.48 0.63 -17.57
C ILE A 36 -10.89 0.26 -18.04
N LEU A 37 -11.31 -0.98 -17.83
CA LEU A 37 -12.69 -1.39 -18.10
C LEU A 37 -13.48 -1.41 -16.80
N ALA A 38 -14.75 -1.02 -16.84
CA ALA A 38 -15.61 -1.00 -15.66
C ALA A 38 -16.96 -1.69 -15.92
N ASP A 39 -17.37 -2.51 -14.97
CA ASP A 39 -18.74 -2.97 -14.81
C ASP A 39 -19.41 -2.17 -13.69
N TYR A 40 -20.21 -1.17 -14.06
CA TYR A 40 -20.91 -0.33 -13.09
C TYR A 40 -22.00 -1.06 -12.31
N GLN A 41 -22.52 -2.19 -12.81
CA GLN A 41 -23.53 -2.95 -12.08
C GLN A 41 -22.91 -3.74 -10.94
N ARG A 42 -21.68 -4.21 -11.13
CA ARG A 42 -20.95 -5.02 -10.14
C ARG A 42 -19.95 -4.22 -9.31
N GLY A 43 -19.58 -3.02 -9.77
CA GLY A 43 -18.49 -2.27 -9.16
C GLY A 43 -17.10 -2.80 -9.53
N ASP A 44 -17.02 -3.74 -10.47
CA ASP A 44 -15.77 -4.37 -10.87
C ASP A 44 -15.01 -3.46 -11.84
N ILE A 45 -13.69 -3.42 -11.67
CA ILE A 45 -12.78 -2.81 -12.64
C ILE A 45 -11.76 -3.82 -13.14
N PHE A 46 -11.35 -3.66 -14.40
CA PHE A 46 -10.43 -4.57 -15.06
C PHE A 46 -9.25 -3.83 -15.67
N LEU A 47 -8.07 -4.44 -15.55
CA LEU A 47 -6.83 -3.96 -16.10
C LEU A 47 -6.12 -5.07 -16.90
N ARG A 48 -5.96 -4.86 -18.20
CA ARG A 48 -5.29 -5.83 -19.09
C ARG A 48 -3.77 -5.77 -18.98
N ASP A 49 -3.23 -4.55 -18.94
CA ASP A 49 -1.78 -4.29 -18.92
C ASP A 49 -1.46 -3.27 -17.83
N ALA A 50 -0.24 -3.32 -17.30
CA ALA A 50 0.23 -2.29 -16.39
C ALA A 50 0.07 -0.90 -17.02
N ARG A 51 -0.34 0.09 -16.23
CA ARG A 51 -0.44 1.50 -16.67
C ARG A 51 0.84 2.28 -16.43
N VAL A 52 1.66 1.83 -15.49
CA VAL A 52 2.99 2.37 -15.25
C VAL A 52 3.97 1.23 -15.08
N THR A 53 5.08 1.28 -15.82
CA THR A 53 6.28 0.50 -15.50
C THR A 53 7.26 1.41 -14.80
N LEU A 54 7.68 1.04 -13.59
CA LEU A 54 8.65 1.85 -12.84
C LEU A 54 10.02 1.83 -13.53
N GLN A 55 10.65 2.99 -13.54
CA GLN A 55 12.01 3.21 -14.08
C GLN A 55 13.01 3.58 -12.99
N PHE A 56 12.57 3.54 -11.73
CA PHE A 56 13.38 3.65 -10.52
C PHE A 56 12.84 2.67 -9.48
N PRO A 57 13.68 2.18 -8.55
CA PRO A 57 13.25 1.31 -7.47
C PRO A 57 12.48 2.09 -6.42
N MET A 58 11.32 1.55 -6.02
CA MET A 58 10.48 2.09 -4.95
C MET A 58 10.11 0.99 -3.96
N MET A 59 10.48 1.18 -2.70
CA MET A 59 9.99 0.40 -1.56
C MET A 59 8.86 1.15 -0.86
N LEU A 60 7.76 0.48 -0.60
CA LEU A 60 6.62 0.99 0.17
C LEU A 60 6.67 0.41 1.59
N VAL A 61 6.30 1.22 2.58
CA VAL A 61 6.14 0.79 3.96
C VAL A 61 4.77 1.25 4.45
N ARG A 62 3.89 0.33 4.79
CA ARG A 62 2.62 0.68 5.43
C ARG A 62 2.88 1.20 6.84
N HIS A 63 2.15 2.22 7.30
CA HIS A 63 2.25 2.69 8.68
C HIS A 63 2.04 1.55 9.72
N GLY A 64 2.63 1.72 10.92
CA GLY A 64 2.40 0.81 12.05
C GLY A 64 0.95 0.81 12.54
N GLN A 65 0.59 -0.16 13.38
CA GLN A 65 -0.77 -0.31 13.89
C GLN A 65 -1.28 0.92 14.67
N THR A 66 -2.56 1.26 14.47
CA THR A 66 -3.30 2.27 15.23
C THR A 66 -4.49 1.63 15.95
N ASP A 67 -5.12 2.33 16.88
CA ASP A 67 -6.32 1.82 17.56
C ASP A 67 -7.51 1.71 16.59
N GLY A 68 -7.59 2.59 15.58
CA GLY A 68 -8.52 2.45 14.48
C GLY A 68 -8.34 1.15 13.67
N ASN A 69 -7.12 0.59 13.58
CA ASN A 69 -6.94 -0.73 12.95
C ASN A 69 -7.58 -1.85 13.79
N LEU A 70 -7.43 -1.81 15.12
CA LEU A 70 -8.01 -2.80 16.03
C LEU A 70 -9.54 -2.74 16.04
N ARG A 71 -10.08 -1.52 16.07
CA ARG A 71 -11.53 -1.28 15.97
C ARG A 71 -12.11 -1.51 14.57
N ARG A 72 -11.26 -1.75 13.57
CA ARG A 72 -11.67 -1.91 12.15
C ARG A 72 -12.45 -0.70 11.62
N THR A 73 -12.13 0.50 12.08
CA THR A 73 -12.72 1.75 11.58
C THR A 73 -12.13 2.16 10.24
N PHE A 74 -12.92 2.86 9.43
CA PHE A 74 -12.45 3.47 8.19
C PHE A 74 -11.68 4.75 8.53
N GLN A 75 -10.37 4.65 8.67
CA GLN A 75 -9.55 5.79 9.10
C GLN A 75 -9.33 6.84 8.01
N GLY A 76 -9.24 6.41 6.75
CA GLY A 76 -9.02 7.30 5.61
C GLY A 76 -8.02 8.43 5.88
N GLN A 77 -8.45 9.67 5.72
CA GLN A 77 -7.63 10.87 5.86
C GLN A 77 -7.79 11.61 7.20
N ILE A 78 -8.58 11.08 8.15
CA ILE A 78 -8.58 11.63 9.52
C ILE A 78 -7.27 11.30 10.26
N ASP A 79 -6.88 12.23 11.13
CA ASP A 79 -5.61 12.18 11.87
C ASP A 79 -5.85 12.56 13.35
N GLY A 80 -6.92 11.99 13.92
CA GLY A 80 -7.28 12.14 15.32
C GLY A 80 -6.56 11.15 16.25
N PRO A 81 -6.86 11.16 17.56
CA PRO A 81 -6.17 10.32 18.55
C PRO A 81 -6.16 8.81 18.23
N GLU A 82 -7.27 8.26 17.74
CA GLU A 82 -7.36 6.83 17.36
C GLU A 82 -6.61 6.48 16.07
N ASN A 83 -6.18 7.49 15.31
CA ASN A 83 -5.44 7.35 14.07
C ASN A 83 -3.93 7.37 14.28
N GLN A 84 -3.46 7.61 15.50
CA GLN A 84 -2.04 7.62 15.81
C GLN A 84 -1.52 6.20 16.01
N LEU A 85 -0.20 6.00 15.84
CA LEU A 85 0.42 4.72 16.16
C LEU A 85 0.15 4.37 17.62
N ASN A 86 -0.38 3.18 17.87
CA ASN A 86 -0.52 2.67 19.24
C ASN A 86 0.83 2.12 19.74
N ALA A 87 0.85 1.55 20.95
CA ALA A 87 2.08 1.03 21.54
C ALA A 87 2.74 -0.05 20.66
N LEU A 88 1.95 -0.97 20.12
CA LEU A 88 2.45 -1.99 19.19
C LEU A 88 2.90 -1.37 17.87
N GLY A 89 2.15 -0.43 17.32
CA GLY A 89 2.50 0.28 16.08
C GLY A 89 3.83 1.02 16.15
N ARG A 90 4.17 1.59 17.31
CA ARG A 90 5.48 2.22 17.52
C ARG A 90 6.62 1.20 17.54
N VAL A 91 6.43 0.03 18.14
CA VAL A 91 7.40 -1.08 18.09
C VAL A 91 7.56 -1.57 16.65
N GLN A 92 6.44 -1.81 15.97
CA GLN A 92 6.41 -2.21 14.56
C GLN A 92 7.16 -1.21 13.66
N ALA A 93 7.00 0.09 13.87
CA ALA A 93 7.73 1.12 13.13
C ALA A 93 9.25 1.03 13.33
N GLN A 94 9.74 0.72 14.54
CA GLN A 94 11.16 0.52 14.79
C GLN A 94 11.69 -0.75 14.12
N GLU A 95 10.92 -1.82 14.10
CA GLU A 95 11.34 -3.05 13.39
C GLU A 95 11.32 -2.89 11.88
N ALA A 96 10.33 -2.17 11.33
CA ALA A 96 10.32 -1.80 9.92
C ALA A 96 11.55 -0.96 9.56
N ALA A 97 11.90 0.01 10.39
CA ALA A 97 13.10 0.83 10.21
C ALA A 97 14.37 -0.02 10.09
N LYS A 98 14.52 -1.01 10.97
CA LYS A 98 15.63 -1.97 10.94
C LYS A 98 15.62 -2.79 9.65
N GLN A 99 14.49 -3.38 9.27
CA GLN A 99 14.37 -4.21 8.07
C GLN A 99 14.67 -3.43 6.78
N VAL A 100 14.15 -2.20 6.66
CA VAL A 100 14.43 -1.34 5.50
C VAL A 100 15.93 -1.00 5.47
N TYR A 101 16.54 -0.64 6.60
CA TYR A 101 17.97 -0.35 6.66
C TYR A 101 18.81 -1.57 6.25
N GLU A 102 18.50 -2.75 6.79
CA GLU A 102 19.20 -4.00 6.48
C GLU A 102 19.12 -4.32 4.98
N CYS A 103 17.92 -4.24 4.39
CA CYS A 103 17.74 -4.44 2.95
C CYS A 103 18.57 -3.44 2.11
N LEU A 104 18.56 -2.16 2.48
CA LEU A 104 19.37 -1.15 1.78
C LEU A 104 20.89 -1.38 1.95
N ALA A 105 21.31 -1.83 3.13
CA ALA A 105 22.70 -2.14 3.42
C ALA A 105 23.18 -3.40 2.69
N GLU A 106 22.33 -4.42 2.54
CA GLU A 106 22.62 -5.60 1.73
C GLU A 106 22.77 -5.23 0.25
N LEU A 107 21.88 -4.38 -0.26
CA LEU A 107 21.92 -3.96 -1.67
C LEU A 107 23.12 -3.07 -2.00
N SER A 108 23.47 -2.14 -1.11
CA SER A 108 24.47 -1.09 -1.39
C SER A 108 25.83 -1.35 -0.74
N GLY A 109 25.91 -2.31 0.19
CA GLY A 109 27.11 -2.61 0.95
C GLY A 109 27.71 -1.37 1.62
N PRO A 110 29.03 -1.17 1.55
CA PRO A 110 29.69 -0.02 2.16
C PRO A 110 29.27 1.32 1.55
N ALA A 111 28.75 1.33 0.32
CA ALA A 111 28.40 2.55 -0.42
C ALA A 111 27.06 3.18 0.00
N LEU A 112 26.31 2.58 0.94
CA LEU A 112 25.00 3.07 1.37
C LEU A 112 25.07 4.52 1.87
N LYS A 113 26.14 4.86 2.61
CA LYS A 113 26.32 6.19 3.19
C LYS A 113 26.52 7.24 2.09
N GLU A 114 27.42 6.98 1.15
CA GLU A 114 27.70 7.86 0.01
C GLU A 114 26.47 8.00 -0.88
N PHE A 115 25.72 6.92 -1.05
CA PHE A 115 24.45 6.93 -1.78
C PHE A 115 23.43 7.86 -1.15
N ALA A 116 23.25 7.78 0.17
CA ALA A 116 22.39 8.67 0.93
C ALA A 116 22.84 10.15 0.83
N VAL A 117 24.13 10.42 1.04
CA VAL A 117 24.69 11.79 0.96
C VAL A 117 24.54 12.39 -0.43
N SER A 118 24.61 11.57 -1.49
CA SER A 118 24.39 12.03 -2.87
C SER A 118 22.96 12.50 -3.15
N GLY A 119 22.03 12.29 -2.22
CA GLY A 119 20.62 12.62 -2.37
C GLY A 119 19.85 11.65 -3.27
N ARG A 120 20.46 10.52 -3.65
CA ARG A 120 19.81 9.51 -4.51
C ARG A 120 18.94 8.52 -3.73
N LEU A 121 19.09 8.44 -2.41
CA LEU A 121 18.10 7.82 -1.54
C LEU A 121 16.99 8.83 -1.20
N ARG A 122 15.81 8.66 -1.79
CA ARG A 122 14.65 9.54 -1.61
C ARG A 122 13.68 8.96 -0.59
N ILE A 123 13.34 9.75 0.42
CA ILE A 123 12.37 9.36 1.45
C ILE A 123 11.09 10.17 1.27
N LEU A 124 9.98 9.49 1.03
CA LEU A 124 8.65 10.07 0.90
C LEU A 124 7.76 9.63 2.06
N SER A 125 6.89 10.51 2.54
CA SER A 125 5.86 10.14 3.51
C SER A 125 4.53 10.75 3.13
N SER A 126 3.45 10.01 3.37
CA SER A 126 2.13 10.61 3.54
C SER A 126 2.17 11.69 4.63
N PRO A 127 1.38 12.78 4.51
CA PRO A 127 1.26 13.79 5.55
C PRO A 127 0.47 13.32 6.79
N LEU A 128 -0.14 12.13 6.79
CA LEU A 128 -0.87 11.63 7.96
C LEU A 128 0.11 11.14 9.04
N THR A 129 -0.12 11.53 10.30
CA THR A 129 0.87 11.40 11.38
C THR A 129 1.33 9.97 11.59
N ARG A 130 0.44 8.98 11.50
CA ARG A 130 0.81 7.55 11.59
C ARG A 130 1.89 7.11 10.58
N ALA A 131 1.83 7.64 9.36
CA ALA A 131 2.84 7.37 8.35
C ALA A 131 4.12 8.18 8.61
N GLN A 132 3.98 9.45 9.01
CA GLN A 132 5.12 10.30 9.39
C GLN A 132 5.91 9.72 10.56
N ASP A 133 5.23 9.20 11.60
CA ASP A 133 5.88 8.59 12.75
C ASP A 133 6.61 7.30 12.36
N THR A 134 6.05 6.52 11.43
CA THR A 134 6.72 5.34 10.87
C THR A 134 7.94 5.72 10.03
N CYS A 135 7.82 6.78 9.21
CA CYS A 135 8.92 7.35 8.45
C CYS A 135 10.04 7.88 9.37
N ARG A 136 9.68 8.58 10.44
CA ARG A 136 10.61 9.14 11.41
C ARG A 136 11.41 8.05 12.12
N ALA A 137 10.76 6.94 12.49
CA ALA A 137 11.46 5.77 13.03
C ALA A 137 12.58 5.30 12.08
N PHE A 138 12.32 5.25 10.77
CA PHE A 138 13.32 4.91 9.77
C PHE A 138 14.43 5.95 9.65
N THR A 139 14.11 7.23 9.51
CA THR A 139 15.13 8.28 9.36
C THR A 139 16.04 8.37 10.59
N ASP A 140 15.46 8.27 11.79
CA ASP A 140 16.22 8.29 13.05
C ASP A 140 17.11 7.04 13.17
N TYR A 141 16.61 5.87 12.78
CA TYR A 141 17.39 4.64 12.76
C TYR A 141 18.56 4.74 11.78
N PHE A 142 18.29 5.22 10.56
CA PHE A 142 19.31 5.40 9.53
C PHE A 142 20.42 6.34 10.00
N GLU A 143 20.07 7.48 10.60
CA GLU A 143 21.04 8.44 11.13
C GLU A 143 21.89 7.82 12.25
N ARG A 144 21.27 7.11 13.21
CA ARG A 144 22.03 6.43 14.28
C ARG A 144 23.01 5.39 13.75
N ARG A 145 22.73 4.74 12.63
CA ARG A 145 23.58 3.66 12.08
C ARG A 145 24.64 4.17 11.11
N SER A 146 24.36 5.23 10.36
CA SER A 146 25.23 5.74 9.29
C SER A 146 25.91 7.08 9.60
N GLY A 147 25.39 7.82 10.57
CA GLY A 147 25.75 9.22 10.85
C GLY A 147 25.21 10.22 9.81
N VAL A 148 24.26 9.81 8.96
CA VAL A 148 23.67 10.66 7.91
C VAL A 148 22.21 10.92 8.22
N ALA A 149 21.85 12.19 8.41
CA ALA A 149 20.47 12.61 8.53
C ALA A 149 19.76 12.57 7.16
N LEU A 150 18.69 11.81 7.07
CA LEU A 150 17.84 11.75 5.88
C LEU A 150 16.69 12.75 5.99
N LYS A 151 16.42 13.50 4.92
CA LYS A 151 15.26 14.37 4.84
C LYS A 151 14.09 13.65 4.17
N ALA A 152 12.99 13.50 4.90
CA ALA A 152 11.72 13.06 4.32
C ALA A 152 11.00 14.21 3.62
N THR A 153 10.38 13.91 2.47
CA THR A 153 9.49 14.83 1.75
C THR A 153 8.05 14.36 1.93
N LEU A 154 7.15 15.28 2.29
CA LEU A 154 5.72 14.97 2.35
C LEU A 154 5.14 14.97 0.93
N GLU A 155 4.44 13.90 0.58
CA GLU A 155 3.73 13.77 -0.69
C GLU A 155 2.24 13.54 -0.41
N ASN A 156 1.40 14.51 -0.77
CA ASN A 156 -0.03 14.48 -0.47
C ASN A 156 -0.75 13.33 -1.19
N ARG A 157 -0.28 12.92 -2.37
CA ARG A 157 -0.84 11.77 -3.08
C ARG A 157 -0.48 10.42 -2.44
N LEU A 158 0.34 10.42 -1.38
CA LEU A 158 0.54 9.26 -0.51
C LEU A 158 -0.46 9.16 0.65
N THR A 159 -1.49 10.02 0.72
CA THR A 159 -2.60 9.87 1.67
C THR A 159 -3.43 8.62 1.38
N GLU A 160 -4.03 8.06 2.43
CA GLU A 160 -4.99 6.96 2.29
C GLU A 160 -6.21 7.42 1.47
N MET A 161 -6.98 6.45 0.97
CA MET A 161 -8.30 6.69 0.41
C MET A 161 -9.14 7.57 1.34
N PHE A 162 -9.70 8.66 0.81
CA PHE A 162 -10.67 9.48 1.54
C PHE A 162 -12.01 8.73 1.58
N PHE A 163 -12.44 8.26 2.76
CA PHE A 163 -13.71 7.52 2.89
C PHE A 163 -14.92 8.43 3.12
N GLY A 164 -14.74 9.75 3.12
CA GLY A 164 -15.84 10.70 3.24
C GLY A 164 -16.66 10.53 4.52
N ALA A 165 -17.98 10.40 4.38
CA ALA A 165 -18.94 10.43 5.47
C ALA A 165 -18.81 9.28 6.50
N ILE A 166 -18.03 8.23 6.19
CA ILE A 166 -17.84 7.08 7.08
C ILE A 166 -16.51 7.10 7.84
N GLU A 167 -15.69 8.15 7.65
CA GLU A 167 -14.40 8.23 8.35
C GLU A 167 -14.56 8.21 9.88
N GLY A 168 -13.70 7.42 10.53
CA GLY A 168 -13.72 7.20 11.98
C GLY A 168 -14.75 6.16 12.46
N LYS A 169 -15.62 5.64 11.60
CA LYS A 169 -16.66 4.67 11.97
C LYS A 169 -16.26 3.24 11.59
N SER A 170 -16.66 2.26 12.38
CA SER A 170 -16.73 0.86 11.95
C SER A 170 -18.01 0.62 11.14
N THR A 171 -18.14 -0.55 10.49
CA THR A 171 -19.35 -0.88 9.71
C THR A 171 -20.61 -0.83 10.59
N GLU A 172 -20.48 -1.27 11.84
CA GLU A 172 -21.55 -1.38 12.83
C GLU A 172 -21.97 0.00 13.39
N GLU A 173 -21.07 0.99 13.37
CA GLU A 173 -21.32 2.36 13.83
C GLU A 173 -21.96 3.26 12.75
N ILE A 174 -22.11 2.77 11.51
CA ILE A 174 -22.75 3.53 10.44
C ILE A 174 -24.25 3.37 10.56
N ASP A 175 -24.96 4.42 11.00
CA ASP A 175 -26.42 4.41 11.17
C ASP A 175 -27.20 4.53 9.85
N ASP A 176 -26.66 5.29 8.89
CA ASP A 176 -27.29 5.52 7.59
C ASP A 176 -27.27 4.24 6.73
N GLU A 177 -28.45 3.78 6.32
CA GLU A 177 -28.62 2.51 5.61
C GLU A 177 -27.93 2.49 4.24
N LYS A 178 -27.92 3.62 3.53
CA LYS A 178 -27.28 3.72 2.20
C LYS A 178 -25.77 3.65 2.34
N LEU A 179 -25.19 4.44 3.24
CA LEU A 179 -23.76 4.41 3.54
C LEU A 179 -23.31 3.04 4.05
N ARG A 180 -24.15 2.36 4.85
CA ARG A 180 -23.88 0.98 5.28
C ARG A 180 -23.88 0.02 4.08
N GLY A 181 -24.83 0.15 3.16
CA GLY A 181 -24.86 -0.62 1.91
C GLY A 181 -23.61 -0.40 1.05
N ASP A 182 -23.20 0.85 0.85
CA ASP A 182 -21.97 1.21 0.13
C ASP A 182 -20.71 0.67 0.81
N THR A 183 -20.68 0.69 2.14
CA THR A 183 -19.60 0.10 2.94
C THR A 183 -19.49 -1.42 2.73
N LEU A 184 -20.61 -2.12 2.67
CA LEU A 184 -20.63 -3.56 2.39
C LEU A 184 -20.14 -3.84 0.96
N ARG A 185 -20.64 -3.10 -0.04
CA ARG A 185 -20.17 -3.19 -1.43
C ARG A 185 -18.66 -2.99 -1.55
N PHE A 186 -18.11 -1.95 -0.92
CA PHE A 186 -16.66 -1.70 -0.92
C PHE A 186 -15.88 -2.85 -0.29
N ARG A 187 -16.37 -3.42 0.82
CA ARG A 187 -15.77 -4.60 1.45
C ARG A 187 -15.80 -5.82 0.53
N GLU A 188 -16.79 -5.90 -0.36
CA GLU A 188 -17.00 -6.96 -1.36
C GLU A 188 -16.32 -6.70 -2.72
N GLN A 189 -15.34 -5.77 -2.78
CA GLN A 189 -14.52 -5.41 -3.96
C GLN A 189 -15.18 -4.41 -4.93
N ASP A 190 -16.23 -3.70 -4.54
CA ASP A 190 -16.76 -2.63 -5.37
C ASP A 190 -15.78 -1.44 -5.40
N ALA A 191 -15.11 -1.27 -6.53
CA ALA A 191 -14.10 -0.23 -6.74
C ALA A 191 -14.70 1.14 -7.10
N LEU A 192 -16.02 1.21 -7.31
CA LEU A 192 -16.74 2.36 -7.86
C LEU A 192 -17.68 3.02 -6.85
N VAL A 193 -17.61 2.63 -5.57
CA VAL A 193 -18.35 3.28 -4.48
C VAL A 193 -18.03 4.78 -4.43
N ASP A 194 -19.07 5.62 -4.45
CA ASP A 194 -18.97 7.08 -4.50
C ASP A 194 -19.21 7.76 -3.13
N TRP A 195 -19.45 6.95 -2.09
CA TRP A 195 -19.87 7.33 -0.74
C TRP A 195 -20.87 8.48 -0.70
N GLN A 196 -21.92 8.40 -1.53
CA GLN A 196 -22.97 9.41 -1.63
C GLN A 196 -22.43 10.81 -2.01
N GLY A 197 -21.41 10.85 -2.86
CA GLY A 197 -20.73 12.07 -3.30
C GLY A 197 -19.72 12.63 -2.29
N SER A 198 -19.38 11.86 -1.26
CA SER A 198 -18.28 12.17 -0.34
C SER A 198 -17.14 11.19 -0.59
N GLY A 199 -15.88 11.55 -0.36
CA GLY A 199 -14.80 10.58 -0.51
C GLY A 199 -14.32 10.33 -1.95
N GLU A 200 -13.34 9.43 -2.04
CA GLU A 200 -12.78 8.87 -3.27
C GLU A 200 -13.38 7.47 -3.48
N SER A 201 -13.59 7.06 -4.73
CA SER A 201 -13.69 5.63 -5.09
C SER A 201 -12.29 4.99 -5.14
N PHE A 202 -12.19 3.65 -5.17
CA PHE A 202 -10.87 3.02 -5.35
C PHE A 202 -10.27 3.38 -6.71
N LEU A 203 -11.11 3.53 -7.73
CA LEU A 203 -10.70 3.99 -9.05
C LEU A 203 -10.06 5.39 -9.02
N ASP A 204 -10.59 6.31 -8.21
CA ASP A 204 -9.99 7.65 -8.04
C ASP A 204 -8.59 7.57 -7.40
N VAL A 205 -8.44 6.71 -6.39
CA VAL A 205 -7.14 6.45 -5.76
C VAL A 205 -6.15 5.87 -6.78
N MET A 206 -6.60 4.98 -7.67
CA MET A 206 -5.77 4.47 -8.78
C MET A 206 -5.33 5.58 -9.72
N TYR A 207 -6.21 6.50 -10.12
CA TYR A 207 -5.84 7.60 -11.02
C TYR A 207 -4.77 8.51 -10.39
N ARG A 208 -4.93 8.96 -9.14
CA ARG A 208 -3.88 9.78 -8.51
C ARG A 208 -2.59 9.01 -8.23
N SER A 209 -2.68 7.69 -8.02
CA SER A 209 -1.51 6.82 -7.88
C SER A 209 -0.74 6.72 -9.19
N LYS A 210 -1.43 6.60 -10.32
CA LYS A 210 -0.83 6.63 -11.66
C LYS A 210 -0.13 7.96 -11.92
N GLU A 211 -0.81 9.08 -11.68
CA GLU A 211 -0.24 10.42 -11.88
C GLU A 211 1.01 10.64 -11.02
N LEU A 212 1.01 10.17 -9.77
CA LEU A 212 2.19 10.19 -8.91
C LEU A 212 3.35 9.41 -9.53
N LEU A 213 3.14 8.15 -9.90
CA LEU A 213 4.22 7.31 -10.42
C LEU A 213 4.75 7.79 -11.78
N GLU A 214 3.89 8.32 -12.66
CA GLU A 214 4.31 8.93 -13.92
C GLU A 214 5.18 10.16 -13.69
N GLN A 215 4.81 11.04 -12.74
CA GLN A 215 5.62 12.18 -12.36
C GLN A 215 6.98 11.74 -11.79
N LEU A 216 7.00 10.78 -10.88
CA LEU A 216 8.25 10.30 -10.27
C LEU A 216 9.16 9.64 -11.29
N ASN A 217 8.60 8.87 -12.25
CA ASN A 217 9.38 8.33 -13.37
C ASN A 217 10.02 9.47 -14.17
N ALA A 218 9.24 10.48 -14.59
CA ALA A 218 9.76 11.61 -15.34
C ALA A 218 10.84 12.38 -14.57
N GLU A 219 10.73 12.44 -13.24
CA GLU A 219 11.70 13.12 -12.39
C GLU A 219 12.97 12.28 -12.14
N TRP A 220 12.87 10.96 -11.99
CA TRP A 220 13.94 10.14 -11.40
C TRP A 220 14.50 9.04 -12.28
N ALA A 221 13.86 8.73 -13.42
CA ALA A 221 14.38 7.76 -14.38
C ALA A 221 15.83 8.09 -14.77
N ASP A 222 16.66 7.05 -14.86
CA ASP A 222 18.09 7.11 -15.21
C ASP A 222 18.98 7.97 -14.30
N LYS A 223 18.45 8.53 -13.20
CA LYS A 223 19.23 9.32 -12.22
C LYS A 223 19.83 8.48 -11.11
N GLY A 224 19.66 7.16 -11.17
CA GLY A 224 20.13 6.21 -10.15
C GLY A 224 19.53 6.49 -8.77
N VAL A 225 18.28 6.96 -8.73
CA VAL A 225 17.51 7.21 -7.50
C VAL A 225 16.92 5.89 -7.00
N LEU A 226 16.82 5.72 -5.68
CA LEU A 226 16.01 4.71 -5.01
C LEU A 226 15.09 5.42 -4.01
N ALA A 227 13.81 5.08 -4.03
CA ALA A 227 12.82 5.68 -3.16
C ALA A 227 12.33 4.71 -2.07
N VAL A 228 12.13 5.22 -0.85
CA VAL A 228 11.37 4.56 0.22
C VAL A 228 10.19 5.46 0.57
N ALA A 229 8.97 4.95 0.49
CA ALA A 229 7.76 5.71 0.73
C ALA A 229 6.89 5.11 1.84
N PHE A 230 6.47 5.95 2.78
CA PHE A 230 5.65 5.56 3.93
C PHE A 230 4.18 5.94 3.68
N ALA A 231 3.29 4.93 3.64
CA ALA A 231 1.95 5.05 3.08
C ALA A 231 0.91 4.18 3.82
N HIS A 232 -0.22 3.90 3.17
CA HIS A 232 -1.41 3.26 3.75
C HIS A 232 -1.89 2.07 2.93
N GLY A 233 -2.74 1.24 3.52
CA GLY A 233 -3.07 -0.08 2.95
C GLY A 233 -3.80 0.01 1.61
N THR A 234 -4.86 0.82 1.51
CA THR A 234 -5.67 0.89 0.28
C THR A 234 -4.91 1.59 -0.83
N LEU A 235 -4.22 2.69 -0.50
CA LEU A 235 -3.30 3.36 -1.42
C LEU A 235 -2.20 2.42 -1.96
N ILE A 236 -1.55 1.62 -1.11
CA ILE A 236 -0.51 0.68 -1.57
C ILE A 236 -1.10 -0.29 -2.61
N ASN A 237 -2.31 -0.79 -2.39
CA ASN A 237 -2.96 -1.65 -3.37
C ASN A 237 -3.38 -0.91 -4.66
N ALA A 238 -3.70 0.38 -4.59
CA ALA A 238 -3.90 1.20 -5.80
C ALA A 238 -2.60 1.35 -6.61
N LEU A 239 -1.48 1.67 -5.95
CA LEU A 239 -0.15 1.72 -6.59
C LEU A 239 0.21 0.38 -7.24
N ARG A 240 -0.02 -0.73 -6.52
CA ARG A 240 0.19 -2.10 -7.03
C ARG A 240 -0.68 -2.42 -8.24
N SER A 241 -1.94 -2.01 -8.22
CA SER A 241 -2.87 -2.20 -9.34
C SER A 241 -2.38 -1.45 -10.58
N VAL A 242 -1.94 -0.19 -10.43
CA VAL A 242 -1.42 0.63 -11.52
C VAL A 242 -0.18 0.00 -12.19
N VAL A 243 0.72 -0.62 -11.41
CA VAL A 243 1.91 -1.30 -11.95
C VAL A 243 1.65 -2.74 -12.41
N GLY A 244 0.40 -3.20 -12.37
CA GLY A 244 0.01 -4.50 -12.91
C GLY A 244 0.31 -5.70 -12.00
N ASP A 245 0.30 -5.54 -10.67
CA ASP A 245 0.61 -6.63 -9.73
C ASP A 245 -0.37 -7.81 -9.87
N LYS A 246 0.16 -8.96 -10.31
CA LYS A 246 -0.59 -10.20 -10.55
C LYS A 246 -1.18 -10.85 -9.30
N LYS A 247 -0.78 -10.42 -8.09
CA LYS A 247 -1.46 -10.82 -6.85
C LYS A 247 -2.81 -10.14 -6.66
N LEU A 248 -3.00 -8.97 -7.27
CA LEU A 248 -4.26 -8.22 -7.23
C LEU A 248 -5.07 -8.41 -8.52
N ILE A 249 -4.41 -8.68 -9.64
CA ILE A 249 -5.04 -8.72 -10.96
C ILE A 249 -5.09 -10.16 -11.47
N GLY A 250 -6.29 -10.70 -11.56
CA GLY A 250 -6.52 -12.04 -12.11
C GLY A 250 -6.22 -12.15 -13.60
N ASP A 251 -6.18 -13.37 -14.14
CA ASP A 251 -5.89 -13.61 -15.57
C ASP A 251 -6.92 -12.97 -16.51
N ASN A 252 -8.15 -12.79 -16.04
CA ASN A 252 -9.21 -12.06 -16.75
C ASN A 252 -9.09 -10.53 -16.65
N GLY A 253 -8.07 -10.02 -15.95
CA GLY A 253 -7.83 -8.61 -15.70
C GLY A 253 -8.60 -8.03 -14.51
N LEU A 254 -9.47 -8.78 -13.83
CA LEU A 254 -10.23 -8.28 -12.69
C LEU A 254 -9.29 -7.85 -11.56
N ILE A 255 -9.49 -6.64 -11.03
CA ILE A 255 -8.70 -6.11 -9.91
C ILE A 255 -9.41 -6.43 -8.59
N ALA A 256 -8.86 -7.36 -7.82
CA ALA A 256 -9.32 -7.70 -6.47
C ALA A 256 -8.57 -6.88 -5.39
N PHE A 257 -8.74 -5.56 -5.41
CA PHE A 257 -7.93 -4.60 -4.66
C PHE A 257 -8.01 -4.70 -3.13
N ARG A 258 -9.03 -5.35 -2.56
CA ARG A 258 -9.11 -5.62 -1.12
C ARG A 258 -8.36 -6.89 -0.69
N ASN A 259 -7.83 -7.66 -1.63
CA ASN A 259 -7.03 -8.86 -1.34
C ASN A 259 -5.56 -8.49 -1.07
N ASP A 260 -4.84 -9.40 -0.42
CA ASP A 260 -3.39 -9.30 -0.19
C ASP A 260 -2.92 -7.94 0.35
N ILE A 261 -3.70 -7.35 1.27
CA ILE A 261 -3.37 -6.06 1.87
C ILE A 261 -2.06 -6.21 2.65
N VAL A 262 -1.08 -5.36 2.34
CA VAL A 262 0.21 -5.34 3.03
C VAL A 262 0.00 -5.09 4.53
N GLU A 263 0.63 -5.92 5.36
CA GLU A 263 0.56 -5.81 6.82
C GLU A 263 1.15 -4.49 7.33
N ASN A 264 0.71 -4.05 8.51
CA ASN A 264 1.25 -2.85 9.14
C ASN A 264 2.77 -2.96 9.33
N ALA A 265 3.49 -1.88 9.02
CA ALA A 265 4.94 -1.76 9.13
C ALA A 265 5.75 -2.82 8.35
N LYS A 266 5.15 -3.45 7.33
CA LYS A 266 5.89 -4.37 6.46
C LYS A 266 6.42 -3.64 5.23
N PRO A 267 7.74 -3.70 4.95
CA PRO A 267 8.29 -3.22 3.69
C PRO A 267 7.84 -4.07 2.50
N PHE A 268 7.66 -3.44 1.34
CA PHE A 268 7.20 -4.07 0.11
C PHE A 268 7.81 -3.40 -1.12
N TRP A 269 8.44 -4.18 -2.01
CA TRP A 269 8.93 -3.67 -3.29
C TRP A 269 7.80 -3.53 -4.30
N LEU A 270 7.63 -2.34 -4.87
CA LEU A 270 6.56 -2.08 -5.83
C LEU A 270 6.94 -2.55 -7.24
N GLY A 271 6.13 -3.42 -7.86
CA GLY A 271 6.34 -3.86 -9.24
C GLY A 271 7.72 -4.53 -9.43
N ASN A 272 8.47 -4.08 -10.44
CA ASN A 272 9.83 -4.56 -10.73
C ASN A 272 10.93 -3.90 -9.88
N SER A 273 10.58 -3.20 -8.79
CA SER A 273 11.53 -2.38 -8.04
C SER A 273 12.71 -3.15 -7.45
N GLU A 274 12.54 -4.40 -7.02
CA GLU A 274 13.66 -5.16 -6.45
C GLU A 274 14.77 -5.40 -7.49
N LEU A 275 14.41 -5.73 -8.73
CA LEU A 275 15.36 -5.88 -9.84
C LEU A 275 16.01 -4.55 -10.22
N LEU A 276 15.24 -3.46 -10.22
CA LEU A 276 15.77 -2.12 -10.44
C LEU A 276 16.76 -1.73 -9.34
N ALA A 277 16.48 -2.08 -8.08
CA ALA A 277 17.32 -1.74 -6.93
C ALA A 277 18.70 -2.40 -7.06
N GLN A 278 18.74 -3.68 -7.41
CA GLN A 278 19.98 -4.41 -7.69
C GLN A 278 20.81 -3.75 -8.81
N SER A 279 20.14 -3.24 -9.86
CA SER A 279 20.80 -2.56 -10.98
C SER A 279 21.39 -1.20 -10.56
N VAL A 280 20.62 -0.41 -9.80
CA VAL A 280 21.07 0.90 -9.31
C VAL A 280 22.27 0.76 -8.37
N THR A 281 22.28 -0.25 -7.50
CA THR A 281 23.35 -0.42 -6.51
C THR A 281 24.59 -1.11 -7.06
N ALA A 282 24.49 -1.99 -8.07
CA ALA A 282 25.65 -2.56 -8.75
C ALA A 282 26.59 -1.47 -9.29
N HIS A 283 26.03 -0.43 -9.91
CA HIS A 283 26.80 0.72 -10.39
C HIS A 283 27.47 1.55 -9.28
N LEU A 284 26.98 1.47 -8.03
CA LEU A 284 27.62 2.12 -6.88
C LEU A 284 28.88 1.39 -6.46
N LEU A 285 28.81 0.06 -6.42
CA LEU A 285 29.91 -0.80 -6.00
C LEU A 285 31.08 -0.76 -7.01
N GLU A 286 30.77 -0.68 -8.31
CA GLU A 286 31.77 -0.56 -9.37
C GLU A 286 32.54 0.78 -9.36
N ARG A 287 31.94 1.86 -8.84
CA ARG A 287 32.60 3.18 -8.77
C ARG A 287 33.43 3.37 -7.50
N GLY A 288 33.28 2.51 -6.49
CA GLY A 288 34.02 2.56 -5.23
C GLY A 288 35.37 1.85 -5.25
N THR A 289 35.75 1.22 -6.37
CA THR A 289 36.99 0.45 -6.54
C THR A 289 38.09 1.20 -7.30
N HIS A 290 37.97 2.53 -7.46
CA HIS A 290 38.96 3.39 -8.11
C HIS A 290 39.43 4.52 -7.20
#